data_AF-A0A151EYG0-F1
#
_entry.id   AF-A0A151EYG0-F1
#
_cell.length_a   1.000
_cell.length_b   1.000
_cell.length_c   1.000
_cell.angle_alpha   90.00
_cell.angle_beta   90.00
_cell.angle_gamma   90.00
#
_symmetry.space_group_name_H-M   'P 1'
#
loop_
_entity.id
_entity.type
_entity.pdbx_description
1 polymer ?
#
loop_
_entity_poly.entity_id
_entity_poly.type
_entity_poly.pdbx_seq_one_letter_code
_entity_poly.pdbx_strand_id
1 'polypeptide(L)'
;MDSLEYFKKSYFAVDGLWFLMIEEENSFEYALELDKKVWKIMAKIQARTAIKLGKEFFDSLKLKWNSEGYKYHLEKYKIVIEQCPWWDIMKNSGRENVAGRVGAVICPIIYNEWAKEYKAPYTITFETCMCQGEKTCTLRFQKKSVK
;
A
#
# COMPACT_ATOMS: atom_id res chain seq x y z
N MET A 1 7.04 -15.47 -18.94
CA MET A 1 7.23 -15.09 -17.54
C MET A 1 8.71 -15.04 -17.25
N ASP A 2 9.24 -13.84 -17.05
CA ASP A 2 10.64 -13.63 -16.69
C ASP A 2 10.85 -13.72 -15.17
N SER A 3 12.10 -13.55 -14.72
CA SER A 3 12.46 -13.65 -13.30
C SER A 3 11.79 -12.55 -12.46
N LEU A 4 11.62 -11.34 -13.00
CA LEU A 4 10.98 -10.24 -12.28
C LEU A 4 9.48 -10.51 -12.07
N GLU A 5 8.80 -10.99 -13.10
CA GLU A 5 7.39 -11.38 -13.03
C GLU A 5 7.18 -12.56 -12.06
N TYR A 6 8.09 -13.54 -12.07
CA TYR A 6 8.09 -14.64 -11.11
C TYR A 6 8.18 -14.12 -9.67
N PHE A 7 9.20 -13.31 -9.33
CA PHE A 7 9.36 -12.79 -7.97
C PHE A 7 8.23 -11.86 -7.54
N LYS A 8 7.68 -11.06 -8.45
CA LYS A 8 6.50 -10.22 -8.17
C LYS A 8 5.28 -11.07 -7.79
N LYS A 9 5.02 -12.15 -8.55
CA LYS A 9 3.94 -13.10 -8.24
C LYS A 9 4.18 -13.79 -6.90
N SER A 10 5.40 -14.25 -6.63
CA SER A 10 5.76 -14.85 -5.34
C SER A 10 5.60 -13.87 -4.17
N TYR A 11 5.95 -12.59 -4.35
CA TYR A 11 5.79 -11.55 -3.34
C TYR A 11 4.32 -11.32 -2.97
N PHE A 12 3.43 -11.21 -3.96
CA PHE A 12 1.99 -11.08 -3.70
C PHE A 12 1.39 -12.35 -3.09
N ALA A 13 1.80 -13.52 -3.58
CA ALA A 13 1.29 -14.79 -3.07
C ALA A 13 1.69 -15.01 -1.61
N VAL A 14 2.96 -14.78 -1.25
CA VAL A 14 3.41 -14.98 0.13
C VAL A 14 2.71 -14.02 1.09
N ASP A 15 2.45 -12.77 0.66
CA ASP A 15 1.71 -11.76 1.44
C ASP A 15 0.26 -12.21 1.72
N GLY A 16 -0.43 -12.75 0.72
CA GLY A 16 -1.76 -13.33 0.96
C GLY A 16 -1.70 -14.56 1.86
N LEU A 17 -0.80 -15.50 1.57
CA LEU A 17 -0.73 -16.79 2.27
C LEU A 17 -0.45 -16.64 3.76
N TRP A 18 0.51 -15.81 4.18
CA TRP A 18 0.82 -15.68 5.60
C TRP A 18 -0.36 -15.07 6.39
N PHE A 19 -1.09 -14.13 5.79
CA PHE A 19 -2.30 -13.56 6.39
C PHE A 19 -3.35 -14.66 6.60
N LEU A 20 -3.59 -15.48 5.58
CA LEU A 20 -4.55 -16.59 5.65
C LEU A 20 -4.19 -17.61 6.73
N MET A 21 -2.91 -18.00 6.83
CA MET A 21 -2.47 -18.97 7.85
C MET A 21 -2.72 -18.44 9.26
N ILE A 22 -2.44 -17.16 9.52
CA ILE A 22 -2.66 -16.57 10.85
C ILE A 22 -4.15 -16.41 11.14
N GLU A 23 -4.94 -16.01 10.15
CA GLU A 23 -6.39 -15.89 10.30
C GLU A 23 -7.03 -17.25 10.65
N GLU A 24 -6.61 -18.32 9.98
CA GLU A 24 -7.11 -19.68 10.22
C GLU A 24 -6.76 -20.18 11.63
N GLU A 25 -5.52 -19.95 12.07
CA GLU A 25 -5.07 -20.38 13.41
C GLU A 25 -5.62 -19.49 14.55
N ASN A 26 -6.04 -18.26 14.24
CA ASN A 26 -6.44 -17.26 15.23
C ASN A 26 -7.75 -16.56 14.83
N SER A 27 -7.63 -15.35 14.29
CA SER A 27 -8.78 -14.54 13.86
C SER A 27 -8.33 -13.49 12.85
N PHE A 28 -9.30 -12.96 12.09
CA PHE A 28 -9.08 -11.86 11.16
C PHE A 28 -8.48 -10.64 11.86
N GLU A 29 -9.01 -10.28 13.04
CA GLU A 29 -8.55 -9.13 13.82
C GLU A 29 -7.08 -9.31 14.25
N TYR A 30 -6.70 -10.51 14.66
CA TYR A 30 -5.32 -10.81 15.05
C TYR A 30 -4.39 -10.77 13.83
N ALA A 31 -4.80 -11.39 12.71
CA ALA A 31 -4.07 -11.33 11.46
C ALA A 31 -3.84 -9.88 10.99
N LEU A 32 -4.88 -9.05 11.00
CA LEU A 32 -4.80 -7.65 10.59
C LEU A 32 -3.90 -6.80 11.50
N GLU A 33 -3.91 -7.03 12.82
CA GLU A 33 -3.01 -6.33 13.73
C GLU A 33 -1.54 -6.74 13.55
N LEU A 34 -1.26 -8.00 13.19
CA LEU A 34 0.08 -8.44 12.81
C LEU A 34 0.48 -7.87 11.44
N ASP A 35 -0.42 -7.89 10.46
CA ASP A 35 -0.23 -7.34 9.12
C ASP A 35 0.14 -5.87 9.16
N LYS A 36 -0.57 -5.09 9.98
CA LYS A 36 -0.25 -3.70 10.30
C LYS A 36 1.18 -3.51 10.83
N LYS A 37 1.67 -4.40 11.71
CA LYS A 37 3.03 -4.31 12.25
C LYS A 37 4.07 -4.63 11.17
N VAL A 38 3.83 -5.68 10.39
CA VAL A 38 4.70 -6.10 9.29
C VAL A 38 4.80 -4.99 8.24
N TRP A 39 3.68 -4.49 7.74
CA TRP A 39 3.67 -3.44 6.71
C TRP A 39 4.25 -2.12 7.18
N LYS A 40 4.16 -1.79 8.47
CA LYS A 40 4.87 -0.64 9.04
C LYS A 40 6.39 -0.79 8.92
N ILE A 41 6.93 -1.99 9.14
CA ILE A 41 8.36 -2.27 9.01
C ILE A 41 8.74 -2.34 7.52
N MET A 42 7.96 -3.05 6.72
CA MET A 42 8.23 -3.24 5.29
C MET A 42 8.22 -1.90 4.54
N ALA A 43 7.27 -1.01 4.84
CA ALA A 43 7.22 0.33 4.27
C ALA A 43 8.53 1.12 4.51
N LYS A 44 9.12 1.01 5.70
CA LYS A 44 10.41 1.65 6.00
C LYS A 44 11.55 1.06 5.20
N ILE A 45 11.59 -0.27 5.07
CA ILE A 45 12.60 -0.98 4.28
C ILE A 45 12.53 -0.52 2.83
N GLN A 46 11.32 -0.53 2.23
CA GLN A 46 11.11 -0.08 0.85
C GLN A 46 11.49 1.39 0.67
N ALA A 47 11.04 2.29 1.54
CA ALA A 47 11.36 3.71 1.47
C ALA A 47 12.87 3.97 1.56
N ARG A 48 13.56 3.38 2.54
CA ARG A 48 15.03 3.50 2.71
C ARG A 48 15.79 2.92 1.52
N THR A 49 15.29 1.87 0.90
CA THR A 49 15.89 1.29 -0.30
C THR A 49 15.79 2.27 -1.46
N ALA A 50 14.63 2.91 -1.66
CA ALA A 50 14.48 3.95 -2.67
C ALA A 50 15.36 5.19 -2.39
N ILE A 51 15.54 5.58 -1.13
CA ILE A 51 16.48 6.65 -0.73
C ILE A 51 17.92 6.28 -1.12
N LYS A 52 18.35 5.04 -0.84
CA LYS A 52 19.68 4.54 -1.21
C LYS A 52 19.90 4.52 -2.73
N LEU A 53 18.83 4.39 -3.50
CA LEU A 53 18.85 4.51 -4.97
C LEU A 53 18.82 5.97 -5.46
N GLY A 54 18.89 6.96 -4.56
CA GLY A 54 18.91 8.38 -4.89
C GLY A 54 17.57 8.90 -5.42
N LYS A 55 16.44 8.27 -5.09
CA LYS A 55 15.11 8.71 -5.51
C LYS A 55 14.56 9.76 -4.55
N GLU A 56 14.04 10.86 -5.09
CA GLU A 56 13.24 11.83 -4.35
C GLU A 56 11.87 11.25 -3.95
N PHE A 57 11.20 11.84 -2.96
CA PHE A 57 9.98 11.29 -2.37
C PHE A 57 8.91 10.88 -3.40
N PHE A 58 8.56 11.75 -4.34
CA PHE A 58 7.53 11.42 -5.33
C PHE A 58 7.99 10.36 -6.33
N ASP A 59 9.26 10.40 -6.76
CA ASP A 59 9.79 9.40 -7.68
C ASP A 59 9.96 8.03 -7.01
N SER A 60 10.17 8.02 -5.70
CA SER A 60 10.19 6.82 -4.89
C SER A 60 8.81 6.16 -4.79
N LEU A 61 7.73 6.96 -4.67
CA LEU A 61 6.36 6.45 -4.70
C LEU A 61 5.99 5.92 -6.10
N LYS A 62 6.40 6.62 -7.17
CA LYS A 62 6.26 6.11 -8.55
C LYS A 62 6.96 4.78 -8.73
N LEU A 63 8.17 4.62 -8.19
CA LEU A 63 8.89 3.35 -8.22
C LEU A 63 8.06 2.23 -7.57
N LYS A 64 7.48 2.46 -6.39
CA LYS A 64 6.60 1.50 -5.72
C LYS A 64 5.38 1.15 -6.58
N TRP A 65 4.62 2.17 -7.01
CA TRP A 65 3.40 1.96 -7.80
C TRP A 65 3.67 1.22 -9.11
N ASN A 66 4.73 1.59 -9.83
CA ASN A 66 5.10 0.93 -11.08
C ASN A 66 5.55 -0.52 -10.84
N SER A 67 6.33 -0.77 -9.78
CA SER A 67 6.80 -2.12 -9.43
C SER A 67 5.63 -3.04 -9.08
N GLU A 68 4.66 -2.54 -8.33
CA GLU A 68 3.46 -3.30 -7.94
C GLU A 68 2.42 -3.37 -9.08
N GLY A 69 2.50 -2.50 -10.09
CA GLY A 69 1.62 -2.53 -11.27
C GLY A 69 0.31 -1.76 -11.07
N TYR A 70 0.35 -0.69 -10.29
CA TYR A 70 -0.77 0.25 -10.22
C TYR A 70 -0.93 1.03 -11.51
N LYS A 71 -2.17 1.40 -11.83
CA LYS A 71 -2.45 2.49 -12.77
C LYS A 71 -2.92 3.71 -11.96
N TYR A 72 -2.29 4.84 -12.21
CA TYR A 72 -2.52 6.06 -11.46
C TYR A 72 -2.14 7.28 -12.28
N HIS A 73 -2.67 8.43 -11.87
CA HIS A 73 -2.20 9.73 -12.32
C HIS A 73 -1.99 10.69 -11.16
N LEU A 74 -1.21 11.73 -11.44
CA LEU A 74 -0.89 12.79 -10.49
C LEU A 74 -1.77 13.99 -10.75
N GLU A 75 -2.37 14.53 -9.69
CA GLU A 75 -3.01 15.84 -9.70
C GLU A 75 -2.38 16.73 -8.64
N LYS A 76 -2.70 18.02 -8.66
CA LYS A 76 -2.14 18.98 -7.70
C LYS A 76 -2.47 18.55 -6.25
N TYR A 77 -1.44 18.13 -5.51
CA TYR A 77 -1.52 17.62 -4.13
C TYR A 77 -2.32 16.33 -3.91
N LYS A 78 -2.59 15.54 -4.96
CA LYS A 78 -3.21 14.22 -4.79
C LYS A 78 -2.76 13.20 -5.85
N ILE A 79 -2.87 11.94 -5.51
CA ILE A 79 -2.75 10.79 -6.43
C ILE A 79 -4.15 10.22 -6.61
N VAL A 80 -4.49 9.90 -7.85
CA VAL A 80 -5.67 9.10 -8.15
C VAL A 80 -5.20 7.77 -8.70
N ILE A 81 -5.54 6.69 -7.99
CA ILE A 81 -5.29 5.32 -8.42
C ILE A 81 -6.55 4.84 -9.13
N GLU A 82 -6.39 4.40 -10.37
CA GLU A 82 -7.45 3.87 -11.23
C GLU A 82 -7.45 2.34 -11.28
N GLN A 83 -6.29 1.72 -11.01
CA GLN A 83 -6.19 0.28 -10.81
C GLN A 83 -5.27 -0.03 -9.62
N CYS A 84 -5.80 -0.77 -8.65
CA CYS A 84 -5.09 -1.20 -7.46
C CYS A 84 -4.86 -2.73 -7.52
N PRO A 85 -3.61 -3.21 -7.66
CA PRO A 85 -3.33 -4.64 -7.79
C PRO A 85 -3.76 -5.42 -6.55
N TRP A 86 -3.69 -4.82 -5.36
CA TRP A 86 -4.14 -5.46 -4.11
C TRP A 86 -5.66 -5.61 -4.04
N TRP A 87 -6.41 -4.65 -4.57
CA TRP A 87 -7.86 -4.79 -4.70
C TRP A 87 -8.20 -5.92 -5.67
N ASP A 88 -7.53 -5.97 -6.83
CA ASP A 88 -7.73 -7.03 -7.81
C ASP A 88 -7.42 -8.42 -7.20
N ILE A 89 -6.34 -8.55 -6.42
CA ILE A 89 -5.99 -9.80 -5.72
C ILE A 89 -7.06 -10.19 -4.68
N MET A 90 -7.50 -9.26 -3.84
CA MET A 90 -8.51 -9.51 -2.81
C MET A 90 -9.85 -9.90 -3.45
N LYS A 91 -10.23 -9.24 -4.54
CA LYS A 91 -11.44 -9.56 -5.30
C LYS A 91 -11.35 -10.95 -5.95
N ASN A 92 -10.25 -11.24 -6.63
CA ASN A 92 -10.07 -12.53 -7.30
C ASN A 92 -9.96 -13.71 -6.33
N SER A 93 -9.66 -13.45 -5.05
CA SER A 93 -9.65 -14.44 -3.98
C SER A 93 -10.98 -14.52 -3.20
N GLY A 94 -12.04 -13.81 -3.63
CA GLY A 94 -13.36 -13.85 -2.98
C GLY A 94 -13.39 -13.14 -1.62
N ARG A 95 -12.48 -12.19 -1.39
CA ARG A 95 -12.29 -11.48 -0.10
C ARG A 95 -12.78 -10.04 -0.11
N GLU A 96 -13.71 -9.72 -1.00
CA GLU A 96 -14.29 -8.37 -1.11
C GLU A 96 -14.90 -7.89 0.20
N ASN A 97 -15.51 -8.79 0.97
CA ASN A 97 -16.16 -8.51 2.25
C ASN A 97 -15.20 -7.96 3.34
N VAL A 98 -13.89 -8.25 3.25
CA VAL A 98 -12.89 -7.78 4.22
C VAL A 98 -11.90 -6.78 3.63
N ALA A 99 -11.82 -6.65 2.30
CA ALA A 99 -10.87 -5.78 1.62
C ALA A 99 -10.93 -4.32 2.07
N GLY A 100 -12.13 -3.80 2.33
CA GLY A 100 -12.33 -2.44 2.84
C GLY A 100 -11.72 -2.21 4.23
N ARG A 101 -11.77 -3.23 5.10
CA ARG A 101 -11.16 -3.18 6.45
C ARG A 101 -9.64 -3.23 6.36
N VAL A 102 -9.10 -4.13 5.54
CA VAL A 102 -7.65 -4.25 5.31
C VAL A 102 -7.10 -2.96 4.71
N GLY A 103 -7.68 -2.47 3.61
CA GLY A 103 -7.22 -1.26 2.92
C GLY A 103 -7.25 0.00 3.79
N ALA A 104 -8.28 0.15 4.63
CA ALA A 104 -8.40 1.28 5.55
C ALA A 104 -7.29 1.33 6.62
N VAL A 105 -6.71 0.18 6.96
CA VAL A 105 -5.61 0.09 7.94
C VAL A 105 -4.26 0.16 7.24
N ILE A 106 -4.05 -0.68 6.23
CA ILE A 106 -2.72 -0.92 5.67
C ILE A 106 -2.27 0.19 4.74
N CYS A 107 -3.14 0.69 3.86
CA CYS A 107 -2.74 1.72 2.90
C CYS A 107 -2.25 3.01 3.60
N PRO A 108 -2.99 3.61 4.57
CA PRO A 108 -2.50 4.80 5.28
C PRO A 108 -1.18 4.57 6.01
N ILE A 109 -0.97 3.38 6.59
CA ILE A 109 0.28 3.04 7.27
C ILE A 109 1.44 3.08 6.30
N ILE A 110 1.34 2.37 5.17
CA ILE A 110 2.42 2.29 4.20
C ILE A 110 2.84 3.70 3.75
N TYR A 111 1.90 4.48 3.23
CA TYR A 111 2.25 5.77 2.64
C TYR A 111 2.72 6.80 3.68
N ASN A 112 2.19 6.78 4.91
CA ASN A 112 2.68 7.66 5.96
C ASN A 112 4.03 7.23 6.53
N GLU A 113 4.36 5.94 6.56
CA GLU A 113 5.72 5.51 6.91
C GLU A 113 6.73 5.93 5.84
N TRP A 114 6.37 5.87 4.55
CA TRP A 114 7.19 6.47 3.49
C TRP A 114 7.38 7.97 3.71
N ALA A 115 6.30 8.73 3.96
CA ALA A 115 6.40 10.17 4.23
C ALA A 115 7.29 10.48 5.44
N LYS A 116 7.30 9.63 6.48
CA LYS A 116 8.17 9.79 7.65
C LYS A 116 9.64 9.55 7.33
N GLU A 117 9.98 8.48 6.61
CA GLU A 117 11.37 8.17 6.25
C GLU A 117 11.99 9.27 5.36
N TYR A 118 11.19 9.88 4.49
CA TYR A 118 11.61 11.03 3.68
C TYR A 118 11.54 12.38 4.41
N LYS A 119 11.12 12.40 5.69
CA LYS A 119 10.84 13.63 6.45
C LYS A 119 9.95 14.61 5.67
N ALA A 120 9.01 14.09 4.88
CA ALA A 120 8.17 14.87 4.00
C ALA A 120 7.31 15.86 4.82
N PRO A 121 7.06 17.08 4.30
CA PRO A 121 6.26 18.09 4.99
C PRO A 121 4.75 17.80 4.89
N TYR A 122 4.37 16.58 4.52
CA TYR A 122 2.99 16.16 4.30
C TYR A 122 2.64 14.93 5.16
N THR A 123 1.37 14.83 5.50
CA THR A 123 0.68 13.60 5.91
C THR A 123 -0.19 13.16 4.73
N ILE A 124 -0.32 11.86 4.52
CA ILE A 124 -1.12 11.31 3.43
C ILE A 124 -2.43 10.80 3.99
N THR A 125 -3.55 11.29 3.45
CA THR A 125 -4.90 10.85 3.79
C THR A 125 -5.58 10.22 2.59
N PHE A 126 -6.58 9.38 2.83
CA PHE A 126 -7.36 8.70 1.81
C PHE A 126 -8.76 9.31 1.77
N GLU A 127 -9.16 9.85 0.62
CA GLU A 127 -10.51 10.42 0.44
C GLU A 127 -11.49 9.38 -0.07
N THR A 128 -11.04 8.53 -0.98
CA THR A 128 -11.83 7.45 -1.58
C THR A 128 -10.98 6.19 -1.65
N CYS A 129 -11.63 5.02 -1.60
CA CYS A 129 -10.98 3.71 -1.64
C CYS A 129 -11.81 2.73 -2.48
N MET A 130 -11.22 2.11 -3.51
CA MET A 130 -11.92 1.12 -4.34
C MET A 130 -12.45 -0.08 -3.54
N CYS A 131 -11.67 -0.56 -2.56
CA CYS A 131 -12.08 -1.66 -1.70
C CYS A 131 -13.23 -1.30 -0.74
N GLN A 132 -13.71 -0.05 -0.76
CA GLN A 132 -14.88 0.43 -0.04
C GLN A 132 -16.04 0.80 -0.97
N GLY A 133 -15.98 0.38 -2.24
CA GLY A 133 -17.05 0.57 -3.23
C GLY A 133 -16.87 1.76 -4.18
N GLU A 134 -15.79 2.53 -4.02
CA GLU A 134 -15.49 3.66 -4.90
C GLU A 134 -14.87 3.23 -6.24
N LYS A 135 -14.92 4.11 -7.24
CA LYS A 135 -14.29 3.85 -8.55
C LYS A 135 -12.77 3.96 -8.52
N THR A 136 -12.23 4.80 -7.65
CA THR A 136 -10.80 5.11 -7.56
C THR A 136 -10.36 5.21 -6.10
N CYS A 137 -9.06 4.99 -5.85
CA CYS A 137 -8.47 5.39 -4.57
C CYS A 137 -7.83 6.77 -4.73
N THR A 138 -8.22 7.74 -3.88
CA THR A 138 -7.68 9.10 -3.93
C THR A 138 -6.86 9.39 -2.68
N LEU A 139 -5.55 9.60 -2.86
CA LEU A 139 -4.61 9.90 -1.79
C LEU A 139 -4.29 11.39 -1.82
N ARG A 140 -4.59 12.13 -0.74
CA ARG A 140 -4.29 13.56 -0.63
C ARG A 140 -3.05 13.79 0.22
N PHE A 141 -2.16 14.66 -0.26
CA PHE A 141 -1.02 15.15 0.51
C PHE A 141 -1.43 16.42 1.28
N GLN A 142 -1.62 16.28 2.59
CA GLN A 142 -1.96 17.38 3.48
C GLN A 142 -0.69 17.93 4.12
N LYS A 143 -0.40 19.23 3.98
CA LYS A 143 0.75 19.85 4.66
C LYS A 143 0.61 19.66 6.17
N LYS A 144 1.69 19.26 6.83
CA LYS A 144 1.76 19.27 8.29
C LYS A 144 1.68 20.73 8.75
N SER A 145 0.78 21.02 9.69
CA SER A 145 0.76 22.31 10.35
C SER A 145 2.13 22.56 10.98
N VAL A 146 2.71 23.73 10.71
CA VAL A 146 3.90 24.19 11.44
C VAL A 146 3.44 24.40 12.89
N LYS A 147 4.01 23.63 13.81
CA LYS A 147 3.94 23.94 15.25
C LYS A 147 5.07 24.91 15.58
#